data_AF-A0A943MKY1-F1
#
_entry.id   AF-A0A943MKY1-F1
#
_cell.length_a   1.000
_cell.length_b   1.000
_cell.length_c   1.000
_cell.angle_alpha   90.00
_cell.angle_beta   90.00
_cell.angle_gamma   90.00
#
_symmetry.space_group_name_H-M   'P 1'
#
loop_
_entity.id
_entity.type
_entity.pdbx_description
1 polymer ?
#
loop_
_entity_poly.entity_id
_entity_poly.type
_entity_poly.pdbx_seq_one_letter_code
_entity_poly.pdbx_strand_id
1 'polypeptide(L)'
;MIQEWFKELLIDGIISNLTGMFDTLNTKVDEIAGEVSMTPAAWNSSIFNMIRNLSETVIVPITGIILTFVMCYELIQLIIEKNNLHDFDTWIFFKWIFKTFCVVLIVTNTWNIVMAAFDMAQNVVSQSAG
;
A
#
# COMPACT_ATOMS: atom_id res chain seq x y z
N MET A 1 12.47 -28.56 -53.89
CA MET A 1 11.14 -28.11 -54.36
C MET A 1 10.00 -28.55 -53.43
N ILE A 2 9.50 -29.80 -53.43
CA ILE A 2 8.36 -30.17 -52.54
C ILE A 2 8.69 -30.06 -51.03
N GLN A 3 9.88 -30.50 -50.62
CA GLN A 3 10.30 -30.43 -49.21
C GLN A 3 10.47 -29.00 -48.70
N GLU A 4 10.82 -28.09 -49.61
CA GLU A 4 11.06 -26.69 -49.32
C GLU A 4 9.72 -25.94 -49.18
N TRP A 5 8.78 -26.22 -50.07
CA TRP A 5 7.39 -25.76 -49.97
C TRP A 5 6.70 -26.23 -48.68
N PHE A 6 6.86 -27.51 -48.31
CA PHE A 6 6.28 -28.02 -47.06
C PHE A 6 6.90 -27.38 -45.81
N LYS A 7 8.20 -27.07 -45.87
CA LYS A 7 8.91 -26.38 -44.80
C LYS A 7 8.43 -24.94 -44.65
N GLU A 8 8.27 -24.20 -45.75
CA GLU A 8 7.73 -22.84 -45.74
C GLU A 8 6.30 -22.81 -45.17
N LEU A 9 5.43 -23.72 -45.61
CA LEU A 9 4.05 -23.79 -45.10
C LEU A 9 3.97 -24.06 -43.59
N LEU A 10 4.83 -24.93 -43.05
CA LEU A 10 4.89 -25.17 -41.60
C LEU A 10 5.47 -23.97 -40.83
N ILE A 11 6.49 -23.31 -41.39
CA ILE A 11 7.07 -22.10 -40.79
C ILE A 11 6.02 -20.98 -40.76
N ASP A 12 5.32 -20.73 -41.85
CA ASP A 12 4.27 -19.71 -41.94
C ASP A 12 3.09 -20.03 -41.01
N GLY A 13 2.69 -21.30 -40.91
CA GLY A 13 1.66 -21.75 -39.98
C GLY A 13 2.05 -21.54 -38.51
N ILE A 14 3.30 -21.84 -38.15
CA ILE A 14 3.82 -21.63 -36.78
C ILE A 14 3.97 -20.15 -36.48
N ILE A 15 4.53 -19.35 -37.39
CA ILE A 15 4.68 -17.89 -37.21
C ILE A 15 3.30 -17.24 -37.09
N SER A 16 2.33 -17.63 -37.91
CA SER A 16 0.96 -17.14 -37.84
C SER A 16 0.30 -17.47 -36.49
N ASN A 17 0.47 -18.70 -36.01
CA ASN A 17 -0.04 -19.11 -34.71
C ASN A 17 0.62 -18.34 -33.55
N LEU A 18 1.95 -18.20 -33.57
CA LEU A 18 2.70 -17.44 -32.59
C LEU A 18 2.33 -15.96 -32.59
N THR A 19 2.15 -15.36 -33.78
CA THR A 19 1.70 -13.97 -33.91
C THR A 19 0.31 -13.78 -33.30
N GLY A 20 -0.64 -14.68 -33.61
CA GLY A 20 -1.98 -14.64 -33.01
C GLY A 20 -1.96 -14.84 -31.49
N MET A 21 -1.05 -15.66 -30.95
CA MET A 21 -0.84 -15.77 -29.50
C MET A 21 -0.24 -14.50 -28.91
N PHE A 22 0.73 -13.86 -29.57
CA PHE A 22 1.32 -12.58 -29.15
C PHE A 22 0.31 -11.45 -29.17
N ASP A 23 -0.55 -11.36 -30.18
CA ASP A 23 -1.62 -10.35 -30.26
C ASP A 23 -2.65 -10.52 -29.14
N THR A 24 -3.00 -11.79 -28.84
CA THR A 24 -3.88 -12.12 -27.71
C THR A 24 -3.23 -11.75 -26.38
N LEU A 25 -1.95 -12.04 -26.19
CA LEU A 25 -1.19 -11.67 -25.01
C LEU A 25 -1.08 -10.15 -24.86
N ASN A 26 -0.80 -9.42 -25.94
CA ASN A 26 -0.74 -7.96 -25.93
C ASN A 26 -2.09 -7.36 -25.51
N THR A 27 -3.20 -7.86 -26.07
CA THR A 27 -4.55 -7.40 -25.67
C THR A 27 -4.79 -7.63 -24.18
N LYS A 28 -4.40 -8.79 -23.64
CA LYS A 28 -4.55 -9.10 -22.21
C LYS A 28 -3.64 -8.24 -21.34
N VAL A 29 -2.42 -7.96 -21.79
CA VAL A 29 -1.49 -7.07 -21.09
C VAL A 29 -2.03 -5.63 -21.07
N ASP A 30 -2.60 -5.16 -22.16
CA ASP A 30 -3.23 -3.83 -22.25
C ASP A 30 -4.46 -3.72 -21.31
N GLU A 31 -5.31 -4.74 -21.28
CA GLU A 31 -6.44 -4.82 -20.33
C GLU A 31 -5.95 -4.78 -18.87
N ILE A 32 -4.94 -5.60 -18.52
CA ILE A 32 -4.36 -5.67 -17.17
C ILE A 32 -3.66 -4.36 -16.80
N ALA A 33 -2.94 -3.74 -17.72
CA ALA A 33 -2.30 -2.43 -17.52
C ALA A 33 -3.37 -1.35 -17.23
N GLY A 34 -4.50 -1.41 -17.92
CA GLY A 34 -5.68 -0.59 -17.64
C GLY A 34 -6.18 -0.79 -16.21
N GLU A 35 -6.43 -2.03 -15.79
CA GLU A 35 -6.93 -2.35 -14.44
C GLU A 35 -5.97 -1.94 -13.32
N VAL A 36 -4.66 -2.16 -13.49
CA VAL A 36 -3.62 -1.80 -12.50
C VAL A 36 -3.46 -0.29 -12.36
N SER A 37 -3.82 0.49 -13.39
CA SER A 37 -3.77 1.94 -13.34
C SER A 37 -4.94 2.59 -12.59
N MET A 38 -5.98 1.81 -12.23
CA MET A 38 -7.17 2.34 -11.60
C MET A 38 -6.96 2.61 -10.10
N THR A 39 -7.55 3.69 -9.60
CA THR A 39 -7.68 3.89 -8.15
C THR A 39 -8.45 2.72 -7.51
N PRO A 40 -8.19 2.39 -6.23
CA PRO A 40 -8.97 1.37 -5.52
C PRO A 40 -10.49 1.63 -5.53
N ALA A 41 -10.90 2.91 -5.54
CA ALA A 41 -12.30 3.32 -5.62
C ALA A 41 -12.92 3.07 -7.00
N ALA A 42 -12.14 3.26 -8.08
CA ALA A 42 -12.58 3.01 -9.44
C ALA A 42 -12.59 1.51 -9.78
N TRP A 43 -11.66 0.73 -9.21
CA TRP A 43 -11.60 -0.73 -9.38
C TRP A 43 -12.81 -1.43 -8.75
N ASN A 44 -13.12 -1.12 -7.49
CA ASN A 44 -14.31 -1.66 -6.83
C ASN A 44 -14.79 -0.75 -5.70
N SER A 45 -15.82 0.05 -5.97
CA SER A 45 -16.36 1.01 -5.00
C SER A 45 -16.97 0.36 -3.76
N SER A 46 -17.56 -0.84 -3.89
CA SER A 46 -18.16 -1.56 -2.75
C SER A 46 -17.10 -2.06 -1.78
N ILE A 47 -16.05 -2.72 -2.29
CA ILE A 47 -14.93 -3.20 -1.47
C ILE A 47 -14.17 -2.02 -0.88
N PHE A 48 -13.93 -0.97 -1.67
CA PHE A 48 -13.29 0.26 -1.22
C PHE A 48 -14.02 0.88 -0.02
N ASN A 49 -15.34 1.03 -0.12
CA ASN A 49 -16.15 1.58 0.97
C ASN A 49 -16.16 0.66 2.19
N MET A 50 -16.16 -0.67 2.01
CA MET A 50 -16.05 -1.60 3.13
C MET A 50 -14.72 -1.43 3.88
N ILE A 51 -13.59 -1.40 3.16
CA ILE A 51 -12.26 -1.22 3.76
C ILE A 51 -12.14 0.16 4.41
N ARG A 52 -12.67 1.21 3.77
CA ARG A 52 -12.72 2.56 4.32
C ARG A 52 -13.46 2.59 5.66
N ASN A 53 -14.67 2.03 5.70
CA ASN A 53 -15.47 2.00 6.92
C ASN A 53 -14.75 1.25 8.04
N LEU A 54 -14.12 0.11 7.74
CA LEU A 54 -13.30 -0.61 8.72
C LEU A 54 -12.12 0.24 9.19
N SER A 55 -11.43 0.90 8.28
CA SER A 55 -10.30 1.78 8.59
C SER A 55 -10.74 2.93 9.50
N GLU A 56 -11.80 3.65 9.18
CA GLU A 56 -12.27 4.81 9.94
C GLU A 56 -12.88 4.42 11.30
N THR A 57 -13.49 3.23 11.41
CA THR A 57 -14.23 2.84 12.61
C THR A 57 -13.40 1.98 13.58
N VAL A 58 -12.52 1.13 13.06
CA VAL A 58 -11.87 0.07 13.86
C VAL A 58 -10.42 0.44 14.24
N ILE A 59 -9.70 1.21 13.42
CA ILE A 59 -8.29 1.54 13.67
C ILE A 59 -8.14 2.36 14.95
N VAL A 60 -8.93 3.41 15.12
CA VAL A 60 -8.80 4.32 16.28
C VAL A 60 -9.04 3.60 17.61
N PRO A 61 -10.12 2.81 17.81
CA PRO A 61 -10.34 2.09 19.06
C PRO A 61 -9.25 1.05 19.36
N ILE A 62 -8.85 0.24 18.38
CA ILE A 62 -7.85 -0.81 18.60
C ILE A 62 -6.51 -0.18 18.98
N THR A 63 -6.07 0.83 18.24
CA THR A 63 -4.82 1.52 18.58
C THR A 63 -4.92 2.25 19.90
N GLY A 64 -6.07 2.82 20.26
CA GLY A 64 -6.27 3.46 21.57
C GLY A 64 -6.03 2.50 22.74
N ILE A 65 -6.51 1.26 22.64
CA ILE A 65 -6.29 0.23 23.67
C ILE A 65 -4.80 -0.10 23.79
N ILE A 66 -4.15 -0.43 22.67
CA ILE A 66 -2.73 -0.81 22.65
C ILE A 66 -1.85 0.35 23.12
N LEU A 67 -2.13 1.56 22.65
CA LEU A 67 -1.41 2.77 23.01
C LEU A 67 -1.49 3.02 24.51
N THR A 68 -2.66 2.82 25.13
CA THR A 68 -2.81 2.97 26.58
C THR A 68 -1.86 2.03 27.35
N PHE A 69 -1.75 0.77 26.94
CA PHE A 69 -0.82 -0.17 27.57
C PHE A 69 0.65 0.22 27.36
N VAL A 70 1.03 0.57 26.14
CA VAL A 70 2.41 1.01 25.81
C VAL A 70 2.78 2.26 26.61
N MET A 71 1.86 3.21 26.71
CA MET A 71 2.05 4.47 27.44
C MET A 71 2.23 4.24 28.93
N CYS A 72 1.41 3.40 29.55
CA CYS A 72 1.57 3.03 30.96
C CYS A 72 2.89 2.32 31.22
N TYR A 73 3.28 1.39 30.33
CA TYR A 73 4.56 0.70 30.44
C TYR A 73 5.74 1.67 30.37
N GLU A 74 5.77 2.54 29.36
CA GLU A 74 6.84 3.54 29.20
C GLU A 74 6.87 4.50 30.39
N LEU A 75 5.72 4.96 30.90
CA LEU A 75 5.66 5.85 32.05
C LEU A 75 6.24 5.20 33.31
N ILE A 76 5.89 3.93 33.59
CA ILE A 76 6.44 3.18 34.72
C ILE A 76 7.96 3.05 34.60
N GLN A 77 8.46 2.72 33.40
CA GLN A 77 9.89 2.60 33.16
C GLN A 77 10.63 3.91 33.43
N LEU A 78 10.09 5.04 32.93
CA LEU A 78 10.65 6.35 33.17
C LEU A 78 10.70 6.70 34.67
N ILE A 79 9.67 6.34 35.44
CA ILE A 79 9.61 6.56 36.89
C ILE A 79 10.61 5.66 37.63
N ILE A 80 10.79 4.41 37.22
CA ILE A 80 11.73 3.46 37.85
C ILE A 80 13.18 3.87 37.57
N GLU A 81 13.52 4.21 36.32
CA GLU A 81 14.87 4.63 35.94
C GLU A 81 15.27 5.98 36.57
N LYS A 82 14.31 6.88 36.81
CA LYS A 82 14.52 8.17 37.47
C LYS A 82 14.20 8.16 38.97
N ASN A 83 14.13 6.99 39.61
CA ASN A 83 13.91 6.82 41.05
C ASN A 83 15.17 7.21 41.88
N ASN A 84 15.73 8.39 41.63
CA ASN A 84 16.75 9.01 42.48
C ASN A 84 16.66 10.55 42.49
N LEU A 85 15.43 11.09 42.50
CA LEU A 85 14.98 12.44 42.95
C LEU A 85 15.92 13.68 42.83
N HIS A 86 16.94 13.69 41.98
CA HIS A 86 17.87 14.83 41.90
C HIS A 86 17.90 15.54 40.54
N ASP A 87 17.33 14.99 39.48
CA ASP A 87 17.10 15.76 38.24
C ASP A 87 15.89 15.19 37.49
N PHE A 88 14.72 15.75 37.80
CA PHE A 88 13.53 15.58 36.97
C PHE A 88 13.76 16.28 35.63
N ASP A 89 14.35 15.54 34.71
CA ASP A 89 14.63 15.95 33.35
C ASP A 89 13.30 16.06 32.58
N THR A 90 12.61 17.20 32.75
CA THR A 90 11.30 17.52 32.14
C THR A 90 11.30 17.32 30.62
N TRP A 91 12.48 17.38 30.00
CA TRP A 91 12.72 17.08 28.59
C TRP A 91 12.32 15.65 28.20
N ILE A 92 12.53 14.66 29.07
CA ILE A 92 12.15 13.27 28.81
C ILE A 92 10.62 13.12 28.78
N PHE A 93 9.91 13.78 29.70
CA PHE A 93 8.44 13.79 29.69
C PHE A 93 7.88 14.49 28.45
N PHE A 94 8.51 15.59 28.01
CA PHE A 94 8.12 16.27 26.78
C PHE A 94 8.25 15.36 25.56
N LYS A 95 9.37 14.63 25.42
CA LYS A 95 9.56 13.65 24.34
C LYS A 95 8.52 12.53 24.39
N TRP A 96 8.15 12.07 25.59
CA TRP A 96 7.12 11.05 25.76
C TRP A 96 5.75 11.55 25.29
N ILE A 97 5.31 12.73 25.74
CA ILE A 97 4.05 13.36 25.27
C ILE A 97 4.07 13.56 23.75
N PHE A 98 5.20 14.04 23.21
CA PHE A 98 5.36 14.25 21.78
C PHE A 98 5.23 12.94 20.99
N LYS A 99 5.85 11.86 21.47
CA LYS A 99 5.74 10.52 20.86
C LYS A 99 4.29 10.07 20.77
N THR A 100 3.51 10.22 21.85
CA THR A 100 2.08 9.89 21.86
C THR A 100 1.29 10.72 20.86
N PHE A 101 1.56 12.03 20.81
CA PHE A 101 0.89 12.94 19.89
C PHE A 101 1.14 12.55 18.44
N CYS A 102 2.39 12.23 18.09
CA CYS A 102 2.74 11.73 16.75
C CYS A 102 2.00 10.43 16.42
N VAL A 103 1.91 9.49 17.37
CA VAL A 103 1.17 8.23 17.15
C VAL A 103 -0.29 8.51 16.86
N VAL A 104 -0.96 9.34 17.66
CA VAL A 104 -2.37 9.70 17.45
C VAL A 104 -2.56 10.35 16.08
N LEU A 105 -1.69 11.30 15.72
CA LEU A 105 -1.77 11.99 14.42
C LEU A 105 -1.67 11.01 13.25
N ILE A 106 -0.72 10.07 13.28
CA ILE A 106 -0.55 9.08 12.21
C ILE A 106 -1.76 8.14 12.15
N VAL A 107 -2.21 7.64 13.31
CA VAL A 107 -3.33 6.69 13.41
C VAL A 107 -4.62 7.31 12.87
N THR A 108 -4.92 8.56 13.27
CA THR A 108 -6.09 9.29 12.78
C THR A 108 -6.05 9.54 11.28
N ASN A 109 -4.85 9.64 10.69
CA ASN A 109 -4.67 9.89 9.26
C ASN A 109 -4.32 8.64 8.44
N THR A 110 -4.44 7.43 9.02
CA THR A 110 -4.03 6.17 8.35
C THR A 110 -4.67 6.02 6.97
N TRP A 111 -5.97 6.32 6.85
CA TRP A 111 -6.68 6.26 5.58
C TRP A 111 -6.11 7.23 4.53
N ASN A 112 -5.89 8.48 4.93
CA ASN A 112 -5.33 9.51 4.05
C ASN A 112 -3.93 9.15 3.56
N ILE A 113 -3.10 8.56 4.44
CA ILE A 113 -1.75 8.11 4.09
C ILE A 113 -1.80 6.97 3.06
N VAL A 114 -2.67 5.98 3.25
CA VAL A 114 -2.85 4.87 2.30
C VAL A 114 -3.31 5.40 0.93
N MET A 115 -4.26 6.33 0.91
CA MET A 115 -4.71 6.95 -0.33
C MET A 115 -3.59 7.74 -1.02
N ALA A 116 -2.80 8.50 -0.26
CA ALA A 116 -1.65 9.23 -0.80
C ALA A 116 -0.61 8.28 -1.44
N ALA A 117 -0.40 7.08 -0.88
CA ALA A 117 0.48 6.07 -1.48
C ALA A 117 -0.07 5.56 -2.82
N PHE A 118 -1.38 5.33 -2.93
CA PHE A 118 -2.02 4.98 -4.20
C PHE A 118 -1.94 6.11 -5.23
N ASP A 119 -2.08 7.36 -4.81
CA ASP A 119 -1.94 8.52 -5.70
C ASP A 119 -0.50 8.66 -6.22
N MET A 120 0.50 8.43 -5.35
CA MET A 120 1.90 8.37 -5.76
C MET A 120 2.16 7.24 -6.77
N ALA A 121 1.61 6.06 -6.54
CA ALA A 121 1.76 4.93 -7.45
C ALA A 121 1.16 5.24 -8.84
N GLN A 122 -0.05 5.83 -8.88
CA GLN A 122 -0.68 6.24 -10.13
C GLN A 122 0.11 7.33 -10.86
N ASN A 123 0.73 8.26 -10.13
CA ASN A 123 1.63 9.25 -10.74
C ASN A 123 2.84 8.58 -11.40
N VAL A 124 3.41 7.52 -10.83
CA VAL A 124 4.53 6.77 -11.44
C VAL A 124 4.06 5.99 -12.66
N VAL A 125 2.89 5.32 -12.57
CA VAL A 125 2.33 4.54 -13.69
C VAL A 125 1.97 5.46 -14.86
N SER A 126 1.32 6.59 -14.60
CA SER A 126 0.98 7.57 -15.66
C SER A 126 2.22 8.19 -16.31
N GLN A 127 3.33 8.36 -15.57
CA GLN A 127 4.62 8.77 -16.15
C GLN A 127 5.29 7.66 -16.96
N SER A 128 5.04 6.39 -16.63
CA SER A 128 5.63 5.23 -17.30
C SER A 128 4.83 4.74 -18.52
N ALA A 129 3.56 5.12 -18.61
CA ALA A 129 2.67 4.83 -19.75
C ALA A 129 2.82 5.84 -20.91
N GLY A 130 3.81 6.74 -20.83
CA GLY A 130 4.24 7.66 -21.90
C GLY A 130 5.40 7.10 -22.71
#